data_AF-A0A6A4VM18-F1
#
_entry.id   AF-A0A6A4VM18-F1
#
_cell.length_a   1.000
_cell.length_b   1.000
_cell.length_c   1.000
_cell.angle_alpha   90.00
_cell.angle_beta   90.00
_cell.angle_gamma   90.00
#
_symmetry.space_group_name_H-M   'P 1'
#
loop_
_entity.id
_entity.type
_entity.pdbx_description
1 polymer ?
#
loop_
_entity_poly.entity_id
_entity_poly.type
_entity_poly.pdbx_seq_one_letter_code
_entity_poly.pdbx_strand_id
1 'polypeptide(L)'
;MQNLSISCALVSLILLVASALVGLFGVLQKQNSAVLITGFMYLMAAIFSTFSFSIIHFKRKTKRDCGVLDSQITHEFYNSRTFQPGEFYNSRTFQPGWSLQIGWTGVTICLTASLSWILLARFMRYTPGSSLLSY
;
A
#
# COMPACT_ATOMS: atom_id res chain seq x y z
N MET A 1 4.52 11.19 -15.38
CA MET A 1 4.26 9.85 -14.78
C MET A 1 3.26 9.84 -13.60
N GLN A 2 3.03 10.94 -12.87
CA GLN A 2 2.17 10.91 -11.67
C GLN A 2 0.69 10.55 -11.92
N ASN A 3 0.14 10.90 -13.08
CA ASN A 3 -1.24 10.53 -13.44
C ASN A 3 -1.45 9.01 -13.49
N LEU A 4 -0.41 8.22 -13.80
CA LEU A 4 -0.52 6.76 -13.84
C LEU A 4 -0.56 6.15 -12.43
N SER A 5 0.26 6.66 -11.50
CA SER A 5 0.27 6.16 -10.12
C SER A 5 -1.01 6.53 -9.36
N ILE A 6 -1.62 7.68 -9.67
CA ILE A 6 -2.85 8.11 -9.00
C ILE A 6 -4.06 7.27 -9.46
N SER A 7 -4.15 6.96 -10.76
CA SER A 7 -5.22 6.12 -11.29
C SER A 7 -5.11 4.67 -10.79
N CYS A 8 -3.90 4.13 -10.68
CA CYS A 8 -3.65 2.79 -10.14
C CYS A 8 -4.09 2.67 -8.66
N ALA A 9 -3.83 3.71 -7.85
CA ALA A 9 -4.29 3.76 -6.47
C ALA A 9 -5.82 3.83 -6.35
N LEU A 10 -6.48 4.62 -7.20
CA LEU A 10 -7.95 4.73 -7.21
C LEU A 10 -8.62 3.41 -7.60
N VAL A 11 -8.13 2.74 -8.65
CA VAL A 11 -8.68 1.45 -9.09
C VAL A 11 -8.48 0.38 -8.03
N SER A 12 -7.31 0.32 -7.38
CA SER A 12 -7.07 -0.66 -6.30
C SER A 12 -7.96 -0.44 -5.09
N LEU A 13 -8.26 0.81 -4.73
CA LEU A 13 -9.20 1.14 -3.65
C LEU A 13 -10.64 0.69 -3.98
N ILE A 14 -11.10 0.94 -5.21
CA ILE A 14 -12.43 0.51 -5.67
C ILE A 14 -12.52 -1.02 -5.68
N LEU A 15 -11.50 -1.72 -6.18
CA LEU A 15 -11.44 -3.18 -6.17
C LEU A 15 -11.49 -3.76 -4.75
N LEU A 16 -10.84 -3.10 -3.78
CA LEU A 16 -10.83 -3.52 -2.39
C LEU A 16 -12.20 -3.38 -1.72
N VAL A 17 -12.90 -2.28 -1.99
CA VAL A 17 -14.27 -2.06 -1.49
C VAL A 17 -15.26 -3.03 -2.14
N ALA A 18 -15.20 -3.20 -3.46
CA ALA A 18 -16.08 -4.10 -4.19
C ALA A 18 -15.88 -5.56 -3.76
N SER A 19 -14.62 -6.00 -3.63
CA SER A 19 -14.30 -7.36 -3.18
C SER A 19 -14.69 -7.60 -1.72
N ALA A 20 -14.65 -6.58 -0.85
CA ALA A 20 -15.15 -6.70 0.52
C ALA A 20 -16.67 -6.96 0.57
N LEU A 21 -17.45 -6.24 -0.25
CA LEU A 21 -18.90 -6.45 -0.37
C LEU A 21 -19.22 -7.84 -0.94
N VAL A 22 -18.57 -8.23 -2.02
CA VAL A 22 -18.76 -9.57 -2.63
C VAL A 22 -18.31 -10.68 -1.67
N GLY A 23 -17.23 -10.47 -0.92
CA GLY A 23 -16.75 -11.39 0.11
C GLY A 23 -17.78 -11.58 1.22
N LEU A 24 -18.39 -10.49 1.71
CA LEU A 24 -19.43 -10.55 2.72
C LEU A 24 -20.64 -11.36 2.23
N PHE A 25 -21.12 -11.10 1.01
CA PHE A 25 -22.20 -11.90 0.41
C PHE A 25 -21.80 -13.36 0.18
N GLY A 26 -20.54 -13.63 -0.20
CA GLY A 26 -20.01 -14.98 -0.40
C GLY A 26 -19.96 -15.81 0.90
N VAL A 27 -19.67 -15.17 2.03
CA VAL A 27 -19.69 -15.82 3.36
C VAL A 27 -21.12 -16.15 3.77
N LEU A 28 -22.07 -15.24 3.56
CA LEU A 28 -23.49 -15.46 3.90
C LEU A 28 -24.11 -16.63 3.12
N GLN A 29 -23.75 -16.78 1.85
CA GLN A 29 -24.27 -17.85 0.97
C GLN A 29 -23.48 -19.17 1.08
N LYS A 30 -22.43 -19.25 1.92
CA LYS A 30 -21.58 -20.45 2.10
C LYS A 30 -21.00 -21.02 0.79
N GLN A 31 -20.85 -20.20 -0.24
CA GLN A 31 -20.33 -20.63 -1.55
C GLN A 31 -18.80 -20.48 -1.62
N ASN A 32 -18.09 -21.61 -1.55
CA ASN A 32 -16.63 -21.64 -1.48
C ASN A 32 -15.93 -21.03 -2.72
N SER A 33 -16.59 -21.05 -3.89
CA SER A 33 -16.03 -20.50 -5.13
C SER A 33 -16.01 -18.98 -5.17
N ALA A 34 -16.99 -18.32 -4.55
CA ALA A 34 -17.06 -16.85 -4.49
C ALA A 34 -15.95 -16.28 -3.59
N VAL A 35 -15.70 -16.94 -2.45
CA VAL A 35 -14.67 -16.55 -1.48
C VAL A 35 -13.27 -16.63 -2.09
N LEU A 36 -13.00 -17.65 -2.91
CA LEU A 36 -11.69 -17.82 -3.55
C LEU A 36 -11.38 -16.69 -4.56
N ILE A 37 -12.37 -16.28 -5.35
CA ILE A 37 -12.23 -15.16 -6.30
C ILE A 37 -11.98 -13.85 -5.55
N THR A 38 -12.67 -13.62 -4.43
CA THR A 38 -12.45 -12.41 -3.61
C THR A 38 -11.04 -12.33 -3.03
N GLY A 39 -10.45 -13.47 -2.63
CA GLY A 39 -9.06 -13.54 -2.19
C GLY A 39 -8.06 -13.18 -3.30
N PHE A 40 -8.27 -13.65 -4.53
CA PHE A 40 -7.43 -13.29 -5.67
C PHE A 40 -7.54 -11.80 -6.03
N MET A 41 -8.76 -11.24 -5.99
CA MET A 41 -8.98 -9.81 -6.23
C MET A 41 -8.26 -8.95 -5.19
N TYR A 42 -8.27 -9.35 -3.91
CA TYR A 42 -7.51 -8.69 -2.84
C TYR A 42 -5.99 -8.76 -3.08
N LEU A 43 -5.48 -9.92 -3.53
CA LEU A 43 -4.06 -10.10 -3.81
C LEU A 43 -3.58 -9.22 -4.97
N MET A 44 -4.36 -9.13 -6.05
CA MET A 44 -4.06 -8.23 -7.18
C MET A 44 -4.12 -6.76 -6.77
N ALA A 45 -5.13 -6.36 -5.99
CA ALA A 45 -5.23 -5.01 -5.46
C ALA A 45 -4.04 -4.65 -4.56
N ALA A 46 -3.58 -5.58 -3.71
CA ALA A 46 -2.41 -5.41 -2.85
C ALA A 46 -1.13 -5.15 -3.66
N ILE A 47 -0.89 -5.93 -4.72
CA ILE A 47 0.29 -5.77 -5.59
C ILE A 47 0.28 -4.40 -6.27
N PHE A 48 -0.85 -3.99 -6.84
CA PHE A 48 -0.97 -2.68 -7.49
C PHE A 48 -0.80 -1.50 -6.52
N SER A 49 -1.33 -1.62 -5.31
CA SER A 49 -1.16 -0.62 -4.25
C SER A 49 0.30 -0.54 -3.77
N THR A 50 0.95 -1.69 -3.58
CA THR A 50 2.37 -1.77 -3.19
C THR A 50 3.28 -1.15 -4.24
N PHE A 51 3.00 -1.37 -5.52
CA PHE A 51 3.73 -0.75 -6.63
C PHE A 51 3.57 0.77 -6.63
N SER A 52 2.32 1.26 -6.52
CA SER A 52 2.02 2.70 -6.45
C SER A 52 2.68 3.37 -5.24
N PHE A 53 2.62 2.72 -4.07
CA PHE A 53 3.25 3.20 -2.85
C PHE A 53 4.78 3.22 -2.96
N SER A 54 5.38 2.21 -3.58
CA SER A 54 6.82 2.14 -3.84
C SER A 54 7.28 3.31 -4.71
N ILE A 55 6.55 3.67 -5.77
CA ILE A 55 6.86 4.83 -6.61
C ILE A 55 6.85 6.13 -5.80
N ILE A 56 5.85 6.31 -4.93
CA ILE A 56 5.76 7.50 -4.05
C ILE A 56 6.95 7.54 -3.09
N HIS A 57 7.36 6.38 -2.56
CA HIS A 57 8.49 6.26 -1.66
C HIS A 57 9.82 6.58 -2.35
N PHE A 58 10.07 6.03 -3.54
CA PHE A 58 11.26 6.35 -4.35
C PHE A 58 11.27 7.83 -4.74
N LYS A 59 10.14 8.39 -5.17
CA LYS A 59 10.05 9.81 -5.53
C LYS A 59 10.36 10.73 -4.34
N ARG A 60 9.97 10.34 -3.12
CA ARG A 60 10.34 11.07 -1.90
C ARG A 60 11.83 10.92 -1.57
N LYS A 61 12.43 9.76 -1.80
CA LYS A 61 13.88 9.55 -1.63
C LYS A 61 14.70 10.38 -2.63
N THR A 62 14.39 10.29 -3.93
CA THR A 62 15.06 11.08 -4.98
C THR A 62 14.96 12.59 -4.75
N LYS A 63 13.82 13.11 -4.25
CA LYS A 63 13.72 14.53 -3.89
C LYS A 63 14.60 14.93 -2.70
N ARG A 64 14.83 14.03 -1.73
CA ARG A 64 15.78 14.27 -0.63
C ARG A 64 17.21 14.31 -1.16
N ASP A 65 17.56 13.39 -2.05
CA ASP A 65 18.92 13.29 -2.60
C ASP A 65 19.26 14.46 -3.54
N CYS A 66 18.33 14.89 -4.41
CA CYS A 66 18.53 16.08 -5.26
C CYS A 66 18.49 17.39 -4.47
N GLY A 67 17.70 17.47 -3.39
CA GLY A 67 17.71 18.65 -2.51
C GLY A 67 19.05 18.87 -1.80
N VAL A 68 19.81 17.79 -1.55
CA VAL A 68 21.18 17.85 -1.01
C VAL A 68 22.18 18.30 -2.07
N LEU A 69 22.04 17.86 -3.33
CA LEU A 69 22.93 18.24 -4.42
C LEU A 69 22.76 19.69 -4.87
N ASP A 70 21.53 20.21 -4.88
CA ASP A 70 21.23 21.61 -5.21
C ASP A 70 21.86 22.59 -4.19
N SER A 71 21.92 22.19 -2.91
CA SER A 71 22.69 22.90 -1.89
C SER A 71 24.20 22.83 -2.08
N GLN A 72 24.76 21.76 -2.67
CA GLN A 72 26.20 21.69 -2.98
C GLN A 72 26.58 22.52 -4.21
N ILE A 73 25.77 22.50 -5.28
CA ILE A 73 26.03 23.27 -6.51
C ILE A 73 25.84 24.78 -6.25
N THR A 74 24.86 25.16 -5.42
CA THR A 74 24.71 26.57 -4.99
C THR A 74 25.88 27.03 -4.12
N HIS A 75 26.54 26.13 -3.38
CA HIS A 75 27.70 26.49 -2.54
C HIS A 75 28.97 26.83 -3.36
N GLU A 76 29.13 26.27 -4.57
CA GLU A 76 30.27 26.61 -5.43
C GLU A 76 30.04 27.91 -6.22
N PHE A 77 28.82 28.16 -6.73
CA PHE A 77 28.55 29.39 -7.49
C PHE A 77 28.43 30.63 -6.58
N TYR A 78 28.02 30.44 -5.32
CA TYR A 78 27.82 31.53 -4.36
C TYR A 78 29.09 31.92 -3.58
N ASN A 79 30.23 31.25 -3.80
CA ASN A 79 31.52 31.67 -3.24
C ASN A 79 32.10 32.96 -3.88
N SER A 80 31.40 33.55 -4.85
CA SER A 80 31.80 34.82 -5.47
C SER A 80 31.10 36.06 -4.91
N ARG A 81 30.07 35.93 -4.06
CA ARG A 81 29.44 37.08 -3.37
C ARG A 81 28.90 36.70 -1.99
N THR A 82 29.74 36.90 -0.97
CA THR A 82 29.41 37.31 0.41
C THR A 82 27.95 37.21 0.86
N PHE A 83 27.51 36.00 1.25
CA PHE A 83 26.42 35.76 2.20
C PHE A 83 26.49 34.30 2.63
N GLN A 84 26.76 34.04 3.91
CA GLN A 84 26.78 32.69 4.44
C GLN A 84 25.35 32.26 4.80
N PRO A 85 24.73 31.28 4.12
CA PRO A 85 23.49 30.68 4.59
C PRO A 85 23.83 29.40 5.37
N GLY A 86 24.74 29.52 6.35
CA GLY A 86 25.26 28.37 7.11
C GLY A 86 24.28 27.75 8.10
N GLU A 87 23.18 28.43 8.43
CA GLU A 87 22.35 28.04 9.59
C GLU A 87 20.87 27.81 9.29
N PHE A 88 20.38 28.09 8.07
CA PHE A 88 18.96 27.90 7.75
C PHE A 88 18.62 26.54 7.13
N TYR A 89 19.61 25.73 6.75
CA TYR A 89 19.38 24.41 6.15
C TYR A 89 19.12 23.30 7.18
N ASN A 90 19.51 23.50 8.45
CA ASN A 90 19.36 22.49 9.49
C ASN A 90 17.95 22.44 10.13
N SER A 91 17.04 23.33 9.71
CA SER A 91 15.68 23.41 10.29
C SER A 91 14.62 22.65 9.47
N ARG A 92 14.94 22.11 8.29
CA ARG A 92 13.95 21.40 7.46
C ARG A 92 14.02 19.90 7.70
N THR A 93 13.80 19.49 8.95
CA THR A 93 13.57 18.09 9.30
C THR A 93 12.27 17.65 8.62
N PHE A 94 12.39 16.98 7.47
CA PHE A 94 11.27 16.29 6.84
C PHE A 94 10.86 15.11 7.71
N GLN A 95 10.07 15.39 8.75
CA GLN A 95 9.44 14.35 9.53
C GLN A 95 8.60 13.49 8.58
N PRO A 96 8.70 12.15 8.66
CA PRO A 96 7.77 11.28 7.96
C PRO A 96 6.37 11.60 8.49
N GLY A 97 5.59 12.37 7.72
CA GLY A 97 4.21 12.65 8.09
C GLY A 97 3.41 11.36 8.18
N TRP A 98 2.35 11.38 8.99
CA TRP A 98 1.43 10.26 9.27
C TRP A 98 0.99 9.50 8.01
N SER A 99 0.86 10.18 6.87
CA SER A 99 0.54 9.58 5.57
C SER A 99 1.49 8.45 5.15
N LEU A 100 2.78 8.52 5.49
CA LEU A 100 3.73 7.44 5.19
C LEU A 100 3.40 6.17 5.99
N GLN A 101 3.14 6.33 7.29
CA GLN A 101 2.82 5.21 8.18
C GLN A 101 1.46 4.60 7.81
N ILE A 102 0.46 5.43 7.51
CA ILE A 102 -0.87 5.00 7.05
C ILE A 102 -0.77 4.19 5.74
N GLY A 103 0.16 4.55 4.85
CA GLY A 103 0.39 3.80 3.61
C GLY A 103 0.94 2.39 3.86
N TRP A 104 1.95 2.26 4.72
CA TRP A 104 2.48 0.94 5.11
C TRP A 104 1.42 0.10 5.83
N THR A 105 0.64 0.70 6.74
CA THR A 105 -0.45 -0.01 7.42
C THR A 105 -1.55 -0.46 6.46
N GLY A 106 -1.82 0.31 5.41
CA GLY A 106 -2.76 -0.06 4.35
C GLY A 106 -2.28 -1.28 3.53
N VAL A 107 -0.98 -1.38 3.27
CA VAL A 107 -0.41 -2.56 2.59
C VAL A 107 -0.48 -3.78 3.50
N THR A 108 -0.11 -3.65 4.79
CA THR A 108 -0.16 -4.77 5.73
C THR A 108 -1.59 -5.25 5.95
N ILE A 109 -2.56 -4.35 6.12
CA ILE A 109 -3.96 -4.73 6.36
C ILE A 109 -4.56 -5.46 5.15
N CYS A 110 -4.16 -5.08 3.94
CA CYS A 110 -4.58 -5.72 2.71
C CYS A 110 -4.01 -7.14 2.57
N LEU A 111 -2.72 -7.33 2.91
CA LEU A 111 -2.09 -8.65 2.95
C LEU A 111 -2.72 -9.55 4.02
N THR A 112 -2.96 -9.03 5.23
CA THR A 112 -3.64 -9.79 6.28
C THR A 112 -5.06 -10.16 5.87
N ALA A 113 -5.79 -9.26 5.21
CA ALA A 113 -7.13 -9.56 4.71
C ALA A 113 -7.10 -10.70 3.67
N SER A 114 -6.16 -10.68 2.74
CA SER A 114 -5.98 -11.77 1.76
C SER A 114 -5.69 -13.12 2.43
N LEU A 115 -4.82 -13.13 3.45
CA LEU A 115 -4.56 -14.31 4.27
C LEU A 115 -5.81 -14.79 5.01
N SER A 116 -6.57 -13.88 5.63
CA SER A 116 -7.83 -14.19 6.29
C SER A 116 -8.84 -14.84 5.35
N TRP A 117 -8.95 -14.36 4.10
CA TRP A 117 -9.83 -14.95 3.08
C TRP A 117 -9.39 -16.35 2.64
N ILE A 118 -8.08 -16.57 2.44
CA ILE A 118 -7.52 -17.88 2.09
C ILE A 118 -7.70 -18.87 3.25
N LEU A 119 -7.45 -18.42 4.49
CA LEU A 119 -7.68 -19.21 5.70
C LEU A 119 -9.16 -19.56 5.84
N LEU A 120 -10.08 -18.64 5.59
CA LEU A 120 -11.51 -18.89 5.65
C LEU A 120 -11.95 -19.96 4.62
N ALA A 121 -11.43 -19.89 3.39
CA ALA A 121 -11.67 -20.91 2.36
C ALA A 121 -11.12 -22.30 2.77
N ARG A 122 -10.03 -22.33 3.55
CA ARG A 122 -9.48 -23.57 4.12
C ARG A 122 -10.33 -24.06 5.30
N PHE A 123 -10.68 -23.22 6.26
CA PHE A 123 -11.56 -23.59 7.38
C PHE A 123 -12.90 -24.15 6.89
N MET A 124 -13.51 -23.55 5.87
CA MET A 124 -14.75 -24.07 5.27
C MET A 124 -14.59 -25.46 4.64
N ARG A 125 -13.38 -25.87 4.24
CA ARG A 125 -13.08 -27.25 3.80
C ARG A 125 -12.77 -28.20 4.95
N TYR A 126 -12.26 -27.68 6.07
CA TYR A 126 -11.90 -28.47 7.26
C TYR A 126 -13.05 -28.61 8.28
N THR A 127 -14.26 -28.12 7.99
CA THR A 127 -15.50 -28.51 8.69
C THR A 127 -16.24 -29.59 7.90
N PRO A 128 -15.79 -30.87 7.88
CA PRO A 128 -16.66 -31.99 7.55
C PRO A 128 -17.57 -32.24 8.76
N GLY A 129 -18.59 -31.41 8.94
CA GLY A 129 -19.41 -31.37 10.15
C GLY A 129 -20.58 -32.35 10.25
N SER A 130 -20.85 -33.25 9.29
CA SER A 130 -22.09 -34.04 9.37
C SER A 130 -22.16 -35.37 8.61
N SER A 131 -21.02 -36.02 8.31
CA SER A 131 -21.04 -37.41 7.80
C SER A 131 -20.57 -38.46 8.82
N LEU A 132 -20.26 -38.05 10.05
CA LEU A 132 -19.85 -38.93 11.15
C LEU A 132 -20.94 -39.12 12.23
N LEU A 133 -22.15 -38.60 12.02
CA LEU A 133 -23.31 -38.73 12.91
C LEU A 133 -24.44 -39.58 12.29
N SER A 134 -24.11 -40.36 11.25
CA SER A 134 -24.96 -41.42 10.71
C SER A 134 -24.23 -42.76 10.81
N TYR A 135 -24.04 -43.23 12.04
CA TYR A 135 -23.86 -44.65 12.35
C TYR A 135 -24.59 -44.95 13.65
#